data_AF-A0A937BPM4-F1
#
_entry.id   AF-A0A937BPM4-F1
#
_cell.length_a   1.000
_cell.length_b   1.000
_cell.length_c   1.000
_cell.angle_alpha   90.00
_cell.angle_beta   90.00
_cell.angle_gamma   90.00
#
_symmetry.space_group_name_H-M   'P 1'
#
loop_
_entity.id
_entity.type
_entity.pdbx_description
1 polymer ?
#
loop_
_entity_poly.entity_id
_entity_poly.type
_entity_poly.pdbx_seq_one_letter_code
_entity_poly.pdbx_strand_id
1 'polypeptide(L)'
;MASTSETGNAKNVANFEEIISFTTGYGAPYNPAKPALTLVGLAAKHAAAVTALSDVNAAFAVWVTTVNTREAIFDPFSAFVTRIGNAVQASAVPPEVIADVRTIVRKLQGRRAKPKVQDDPSTPEDESASNISASQFSFDSRIENFDKLIQLLAAQAGYTPNEAELKVTGLQTLHTSMKAANLAVTNAYTALSNARIVRNKELYDAITGLVTIALEVKAYVKSLFGVSSMEYQEISAIQFTRP
;
A
#
# COMPACT_ATOMS: atom_id res chain seq x y z
N MET A 1 22.12 -8.87 30.60
CA MET A 1 21.49 -7.81 29.80
C MET A 1 20.20 -8.36 29.23
N ALA A 2 19.09 -7.64 29.37
CA ALA A 2 17.77 -8.10 28.95
C ALA A 2 17.77 -8.46 27.45
N SER A 3 17.26 -9.65 27.11
CA SER A 3 17.17 -10.16 25.76
C SER A 3 16.02 -9.49 25.02
N THR A 4 16.25 -8.31 24.47
CA THR A 4 15.43 -7.81 23.38
C THR A 4 15.95 -8.46 22.10
N SER A 5 15.31 -9.57 21.69
CA SER A 5 15.54 -10.15 20.36
C SER A 5 14.87 -9.26 19.32
N GLU A 6 15.51 -8.12 19.02
CA GLU A 6 15.13 -7.33 17.86
C GLU A 6 15.49 -8.14 16.60
N THR A 7 14.52 -8.33 15.72
CA THR A 7 14.69 -9.07 14.47
C THR A 7 14.04 -8.27 13.33
N GLY A 8 14.48 -8.50 12.09
CA GLY A 8 13.87 -7.88 10.91
C GLY A 8 14.89 -7.37 9.90
N ASN A 9 14.38 -6.76 8.82
CA ASN A 9 15.18 -6.33 7.68
C ASN A 9 16.30 -5.35 8.09
N ALA A 10 15.96 -4.30 8.82
CA ALA A 10 16.93 -3.30 9.28
C ALA A 10 17.97 -3.90 10.24
N LYS A 11 17.52 -4.79 11.14
CA LYS A 11 18.41 -5.46 12.08
C LYS A 11 19.39 -6.41 11.39
N ASN A 12 18.96 -7.14 10.35
CA ASN A 12 19.88 -7.92 9.51
C ASN A 12 20.95 -7.05 8.85
N VAL A 13 20.59 -5.87 8.34
CA VAL A 13 21.55 -4.93 7.74
C VAL A 13 22.54 -4.40 8.77
N ALA A 14 22.07 -3.96 9.95
CA ALA A 14 22.93 -3.51 11.04
C ALA A 14 23.88 -4.61 11.56
N ASN A 15 23.37 -5.83 11.69
CA ASN A 15 24.17 -6.99 12.09
C ASN A 15 25.21 -7.37 11.02
N PHE A 16 24.94 -7.09 9.75
CA PHE A 16 25.90 -7.28 8.67
C PHE A 16 27.05 -6.27 8.73
N GLU A 17 26.74 -5.01 9.06
CA GLU A 17 27.74 -3.98 9.34
C GLU A 17 28.64 -4.38 10.53
N GLU A 18 28.05 -4.97 11.57
CA GLU A 18 28.80 -5.52 12.71
C GLU A 18 29.78 -6.64 12.28
N ILE A 19 29.35 -7.58 11.43
CA ILE A 19 30.25 -8.59 10.84
C ILE A 19 31.38 -7.95 10.03
N ILE A 20 31.09 -6.90 9.24
CA ILE A 20 32.11 -6.18 8.47
C ILE A 20 33.14 -5.55 9.40
N SER A 21 32.70 -4.96 10.52
CA SER A 21 33.58 -4.37 11.53
C SER A 21 34.54 -5.41 12.11
N PHE A 22 34.02 -6.55 12.57
CA PHE A 22 34.84 -7.64 13.11
C PHE A 22 35.82 -8.21 12.08
N THR A 23 35.34 -8.51 10.87
CA THR A 23 36.19 -9.06 9.80
C THR A 23 37.27 -8.09 9.32
N THR A 24 37.00 -6.77 9.40
CA THR A 24 38.01 -5.73 9.18
C THR A 24 39.04 -5.74 10.32
N GLY A 25 38.59 -5.86 11.57
CA GLY A 25 39.45 -5.94 12.76
C GLY A 25 40.38 -7.14 12.78
N TYR A 26 39.99 -8.26 12.16
CA TYR A 26 40.84 -9.45 12.03
C TYR A 26 42.08 -9.23 11.16
N GLY A 27 42.09 -8.21 10.30
CA GLY A 27 43.27 -7.83 9.51
C GLY A 27 43.70 -8.90 8.49
N ALA A 28 45.01 -9.03 8.28
CA ALA A 28 45.60 -9.89 7.24
C ALA A 28 45.16 -11.37 7.26
N PRO A 29 44.92 -12.02 8.43
CA PRO A 29 44.32 -13.35 8.48
C PRO A 29 43.00 -13.49 7.70
N TYR A 30 42.15 -12.46 7.68
CA TYR A 30 40.90 -12.50 6.93
C TYR A 30 41.15 -12.25 5.44
N ASN A 31 41.30 -13.34 4.67
CA ASN A 31 41.65 -13.28 3.25
C ASN A 31 40.85 -14.31 2.41
N PRO A 32 39.52 -14.15 2.28
CA PRO A 32 38.70 -15.12 1.57
C PRO A 32 38.90 -15.02 0.05
N ALA A 33 38.98 -16.17 -0.62
CA ALA A 33 39.09 -16.25 -2.08
C ALA A 33 37.77 -15.93 -2.81
N LYS A 34 36.61 -16.16 -2.17
CA LYS A 34 35.30 -15.87 -2.76
C LYS A 34 35.09 -14.35 -2.80
N PRO A 35 34.91 -13.73 -3.99
CA PRO A 35 34.82 -12.27 -4.09
C PRO A 35 33.75 -11.62 -3.20
N ALA A 36 32.60 -12.29 -3.05
CA ALA A 36 31.49 -11.83 -2.21
C ALA A 36 31.82 -11.75 -0.71
N LEU A 37 32.83 -12.48 -0.24
CA LEU A 37 33.27 -12.48 1.16
C LEU A 37 34.44 -11.52 1.41
N THR A 38 35.05 -10.95 0.37
CA THR A 38 36.11 -9.94 0.54
C THR A 38 35.54 -8.69 1.22
N LEU A 39 36.36 -7.92 1.93
CA LEU A 39 35.90 -6.67 2.57
C LEU A 39 35.22 -5.71 1.58
N VAL A 40 35.71 -5.65 0.34
CA VAL A 40 35.10 -4.88 -0.75
C VAL A 40 33.72 -5.44 -1.14
N GLY A 41 33.61 -6.77 -1.28
CA GLY A 41 32.35 -7.44 -1.58
C GLY A 41 31.30 -7.25 -0.48
N LEU A 42 31.72 -7.36 0.78
CA LEU A 42 30.83 -7.13 1.93
C LEU A 42 30.37 -5.67 2.00
N ALA A 43 31.28 -4.70 1.84
CA ALA A 43 30.93 -3.28 1.82
C ALA A 43 29.93 -2.95 0.70
N ALA A 44 30.14 -3.50 -0.51
CA ALA A 44 29.22 -3.34 -1.63
C ALA A 44 27.84 -3.94 -1.33
N LYS A 45 27.80 -5.13 -0.72
CA LYS A 45 26.54 -5.79 -0.31
C LYS A 45 25.80 -5.01 0.77
N HIS A 46 26.53 -4.48 1.75
CA HIS A 46 25.95 -3.63 2.80
C HIS A 46 25.34 -2.36 2.19
N ALA A 47 26.08 -1.65 1.33
CA ALA A 47 25.58 -0.45 0.67
C ALA A 47 24.30 -0.72 -0.15
N ALA A 48 24.28 -1.80 -0.93
CA ALA A 48 23.09 -2.19 -1.70
C ALA A 48 21.89 -2.51 -0.79
N ALA A 49 22.10 -3.18 0.34
CA ALA A 49 21.05 -3.47 1.31
C ALA A 49 20.51 -2.20 2.01
N VAL A 50 21.39 -1.25 2.37
CA VAL A 50 21.00 0.07 2.91
C VAL A 50 20.16 0.85 1.90
N THR A 51 20.60 0.90 0.63
CA THR A 51 19.82 1.53 -0.45
C THR A 51 18.45 0.88 -0.59
N ALA A 52 18.36 -0.46 -0.62
CA ALA A 52 17.09 -1.15 -0.76
C ALA A 52 16.12 -0.92 0.42
N LEU A 53 16.63 -0.70 1.64
CA LEU A 53 15.81 -0.26 2.77
C LEU A 53 15.29 1.17 2.59
N SER A 54 16.17 2.09 2.17
CA SER A 54 15.81 3.48 1.90
C SER A 54 14.74 3.59 0.81
N ASP A 55 14.89 2.85 -0.27
CA ASP A 55 13.96 2.84 -1.41
C ASP A 55 12.55 2.39 -1.00
N VAL A 56 12.44 1.38 -0.13
CA VAL A 56 11.15 0.96 0.43
C VAL A 56 10.53 2.06 1.27
N ASN A 57 11.31 2.75 2.11
CA ASN A 57 10.81 3.83 2.96
C ASN A 57 10.34 5.03 2.11
N ALA A 58 11.09 5.39 1.08
CA ALA A 58 10.71 6.43 0.14
C ALA A 58 9.42 6.07 -0.61
N ALA A 59 9.32 4.86 -1.15
CA ALA A 59 8.12 4.40 -1.84
C ALA A 59 6.90 4.30 -0.91
N PHE A 60 7.11 3.95 0.36
CA PHE A 60 6.04 3.91 1.37
C PHE A 60 5.49 5.30 1.65
N ALA A 61 6.36 6.31 1.82
CA ALA A 61 5.92 7.69 2.02
C ALA A 61 5.09 8.21 0.84
N VAL A 62 5.51 7.92 -0.40
CA VAL A 62 4.74 8.25 -1.60
C VAL A 62 3.39 7.55 -1.61
N TRP A 63 3.34 6.26 -1.30
CA TRP A 63 2.08 5.52 -1.24
C TRP A 63 1.12 6.11 -0.19
N VAL A 64 1.57 6.36 1.04
CA VAL A 64 0.73 6.94 2.11
C VAL A 64 0.20 8.32 1.71
N THR A 65 1.03 9.19 1.16
CA THR A 65 0.61 10.55 0.75
C THR A 65 -0.41 10.51 -0.41
N THR A 66 -0.26 9.57 -1.36
CA THR A 66 -1.27 9.38 -2.43
C THR A 66 -2.59 8.82 -1.90
N VAL A 67 -2.56 7.92 -0.91
CA VAL A 67 -3.76 7.41 -0.23
C VAL A 67 -4.51 8.55 0.45
N ASN A 68 -3.81 9.36 1.25
CA ASN A 68 -4.41 10.52 1.92
C ASN A 68 -5.01 11.53 0.92
N THR A 69 -4.32 11.77 -0.20
CA THR A 69 -4.83 12.65 -1.26
C THR A 69 -6.12 12.12 -1.88
N ARG A 70 -6.20 10.81 -2.14
CA ARG A 70 -7.43 10.18 -2.64
C ARG A 70 -8.53 10.27 -1.60
N GLU A 71 -8.26 9.98 -0.33
CA GLU A 71 -9.26 10.07 0.74
C GLU A 71 -9.84 11.49 0.85
N ALA A 72 -8.98 12.51 0.87
CA ALA A 72 -9.42 13.91 0.92
C ALA A 72 -10.37 14.32 -0.23
N ILE A 73 -10.25 13.71 -1.41
CA ILE A 73 -11.17 13.93 -2.54
C ILE A 73 -12.51 13.21 -2.33
N PHE A 74 -12.49 11.99 -1.79
CA PHE A 74 -13.66 11.13 -1.67
C PHE A 74 -14.47 11.32 -0.37
N ASP A 75 -13.87 11.93 0.65
CA ASP A 75 -14.50 12.26 1.94
C ASP A 75 -15.70 13.20 1.77
N PRO A 76 -15.58 14.39 1.14
CA PRO A 76 -16.72 15.28 0.95
C PRO A 76 -17.69 14.79 -0.14
N PHE A 77 -17.30 13.78 -0.94
CA PHE A 77 -18.02 13.40 -2.14
C PHE A 77 -19.47 12.98 -1.88
N SER A 78 -19.76 12.24 -0.80
CA SER A 78 -21.14 11.84 -0.48
C SER A 78 -22.05 13.04 -0.15
N ALA A 79 -21.51 14.06 0.53
CA ALA A 79 -22.23 15.30 0.82
C ALA A 79 -22.42 16.13 -0.46
N PHE A 80 -21.40 16.19 -1.32
CA PHE A 80 -21.48 16.84 -2.62
C PHE A 80 -22.56 16.20 -3.52
N VAL A 81 -22.64 14.86 -3.55
CA VAL A 81 -23.69 14.14 -4.30
C VAL A 81 -25.10 14.48 -3.79
N THR A 82 -25.29 14.70 -2.48
CA THR A 82 -26.57 15.22 -1.95
C THR A 82 -26.90 16.59 -2.54
N ARG A 83 -25.91 17.49 -2.63
CA ARG A 83 -26.10 18.82 -3.23
C ARG A 83 -26.52 18.73 -4.70
N ILE A 84 -25.91 17.82 -5.46
CA ILE A 84 -26.31 17.56 -6.86
C ILE A 84 -27.78 17.12 -6.91
N GLY A 85 -28.19 16.16 -6.10
CA GLY A 85 -29.58 15.70 -6.05
C GLY A 85 -30.58 16.82 -5.75
N ASN A 86 -30.24 17.73 -4.84
CA ASN A 86 -31.07 18.90 -4.51
C ASN A 86 -31.09 19.94 -5.64
N ALA A 87 -29.97 20.15 -6.33
CA ALA A 87 -29.93 21.03 -7.50
C ALA A 87 -30.81 20.51 -8.63
N VAL A 88 -30.80 19.19 -8.86
CA VAL A 88 -31.69 18.53 -9.84
C VAL A 88 -33.15 18.69 -9.43
N GLN A 89 -33.47 18.54 -8.14
CA GLN A 89 -34.83 18.76 -7.63
C GLN A 89 -35.37 20.18 -7.90
N ALA A 90 -34.47 21.18 -7.93
CA ALA A 90 -34.80 22.57 -8.20
C ALA A 90 -34.69 22.97 -9.69
N SER A 91 -34.35 22.02 -10.57
CA SER A 91 -34.15 22.24 -12.00
C SER A 91 -35.42 21.94 -12.80
N ALA A 92 -35.50 22.45 -14.03
CA ALA A 92 -36.62 22.24 -14.93
C ALA A 92 -36.54 20.87 -15.65
N VAL A 93 -36.34 19.79 -14.89
CA VAL A 93 -36.21 18.42 -15.42
C VAL A 93 -37.48 17.60 -15.13
N PRO A 94 -37.81 16.59 -15.97
CA PRO A 94 -38.99 15.75 -15.75
C PRO A 94 -38.95 14.99 -14.41
N PRO A 95 -40.11 14.73 -13.76
CA PRO A 95 -40.18 13.98 -12.50
C PRO A 95 -39.53 12.59 -12.56
N GLU A 96 -39.59 11.92 -13.71
CA GLU A 96 -38.99 10.60 -13.96
C GLU A 96 -37.46 10.69 -13.86
N VAL A 97 -36.87 11.72 -14.46
CA VAL A 97 -35.42 11.98 -14.40
C VAL A 97 -34.97 12.28 -12.97
N ILE A 98 -35.78 13.01 -12.20
CA ILE A 98 -35.50 13.25 -10.78
C ILE A 98 -35.46 11.91 -10.01
N ALA A 99 -36.39 10.99 -10.29
CA ALA A 99 -36.42 9.68 -9.64
C ALA A 99 -35.20 8.82 -10.02
N ASP A 100 -34.78 8.86 -11.28
CA ASP A 100 -33.58 8.17 -11.77
C ASP A 100 -32.30 8.72 -11.13
N VAL A 101 -32.15 10.04 -11.08
CA VAL A 101 -31.03 10.71 -10.40
C VAL A 101 -30.97 10.30 -8.93
N ARG A 102 -32.10 10.30 -8.21
CA ARG A 102 -32.12 9.85 -6.80
C ARG A 102 -31.66 8.41 -6.64
N THR A 103 -31.92 7.55 -7.61
CA THR A 103 -31.45 6.17 -7.59
C THR A 103 -29.94 6.08 -7.75
N ILE A 104 -29.33 6.88 -8.63
CA ILE A 104 -27.87 6.95 -8.78
C ILE A 104 -27.23 7.58 -7.54
N VAL A 105 -27.80 8.65 -6.99
CA VAL A 105 -27.36 9.32 -5.75
C VAL A 105 -27.31 8.33 -4.58
N ARG A 106 -28.34 7.48 -4.40
CA ARG A 106 -28.33 6.45 -3.35
C ARG A 106 -27.15 5.50 -3.48
N LYS A 107 -26.84 5.03 -4.70
CA LYS A 107 -25.68 4.16 -4.96
C LYS A 107 -24.35 4.84 -4.62
N LEU A 108 -24.19 6.09 -5.05
CA LEU A 108 -22.99 6.91 -4.79
C LEU A 108 -22.74 7.16 -3.30
N GLN A 109 -23.78 7.09 -2.48
CA GLN A 109 -23.74 7.23 -1.03
C GLN A 109 -23.68 5.89 -0.28
N GLY A 110 -23.68 4.75 -0.99
CA GLY A 110 -23.74 3.43 -0.36
C GLY A 110 -25.06 3.13 0.35
N ARG A 111 -26.14 3.87 0.04
CA ARG A 111 -27.46 3.71 0.64
C ARG A 111 -28.33 2.77 -0.17
N ARG A 112 -29.10 1.93 0.53
CA ARG A 112 -30.09 1.04 -0.11
C ARG A 112 -31.38 1.78 -0.41
N ALA A 113 -32.10 1.31 -1.43
CA ALA A 113 -33.47 1.73 -1.68
C ALA A 113 -34.44 1.19 -0.62
N LYS A 114 -34.22 -0.06 -0.16
CA LYS A 114 -34.98 -0.70 0.93
C LYS A 114 -34.02 -1.11 2.05
N PRO A 115 -34.35 -0.89 3.33
CA PRO A 115 -33.59 -1.43 4.46
C PRO A 115 -33.42 -2.95 4.36
N LYS A 116 -32.42 -3.50 5.04
CA LYS A 116 -32.34 -4.95 5.22
C LYS A 116 -33.54 -5.42 6.05
N VAL A 117 -34.06 -6.60 5.71
CA VAL A 117 -35.02 -7.28 6.58
C VAL A 117 -34.25 -7.67 7.84
N GLN A 118 -34.76 -7.28 9.00
CA GLN A 118 -34.24 -7.73 10.28
C GLN A 118 -34.89 -9.07 10.63
N ASP A 119 -34.09 -9.98 11.18
CA ASP A 119 -34.57 -11.22 11.73
C ASP A 119 -35.49 -10.94 12.92
N ASP A 120 -36.68 -11.52 12.94
CA ASP A 120 -37.59 -11.41 14.08
C ASP A 120 -37.31 -12.56 15.05
N PRO A 121 -36.79 -12.30 16.27
CA PRO A 121 -36.49 -13.37 17.22
C PRO A 121 -37.74 -14.14 17.71
N SER A 122 -38.95 -13.72 17.34
CA SER A 122 -40.21 -14.39 17.65
C SER A 122 -40.69 -15.38 16.59
N THR A 123 -40.02 -15.48 15.43
CA THR A 123 -40.32 -16.44 14.37
C THR A 123 -39.23 -17.53 14.27
N PRO A 124 -39.58 -18.75 13.84
CA PRO A 124 -38.60 -19.84 13.69
C PRO A 124 -37.79 -19.78 12.38
N GLU A 125 -38.10 -18.87 11.46
CA GLU A 125 -37.40 -18.68 10.18
C GLU A 125 -36.43 -17.49 10.29
N ASP A 126 -35.24 -17.58 9.68
CA ASP A 126 -34.32 -16.43 9.57
C ASP A 126 -34.74 -15.57 8.36
N GLU A 127 -35.54 -14.52 8.60
CA GLU A 127 -35.97 -13.65 7.50
C GLU A 127 -34.82 -12.81 6.92
N SER A 128 -33.72 -12.70 7.66
CA SER A 128 -32.53 -11.97 7.25
C SER A 128 -31.67 -12.74 6.25
N ALA A 129 -31.89 -14.06 6.09
CA ALA A 129 -31.15 -14.93 5.17
C ALA A 129 -31.28 -14.52 3.68
N SER A 130 -32.35 -13.80 3.32
CA SER A 130 -32.58 -13.28 1.96
C SER A 130 -31.76 -12.01 1.64
N ASN A 131 -31.10 -11.39 2.63
CA ASN A 131 -30.33 -10.17 2.45
C ASN A 131 -29.04 -10.42 1.66
N ILE A 132 -29.04 -10.18 0.35
CA ILE A 132 -27.80 -10.17 -0.45
C ILE A 132 -26.97 -8.91 -0.21
N SER A 133 -25.64 -8.97 -0.32
CA SER A 133 -24.82 -7.76 -0.41
C SER A 133 -25.04 -7.07 -1.77
N ALA A 134 -25.19 -5.74 -1.77
CA ALA A 134 -25.43 -4.95 -2.98
C ALA A 134 -24.64 -3.63 -3.00
N SER A 135 -23.60 -3.54 -2.16
CA SER A 135 -22.81 -2.32 -2.04
C SER A 135 -21.90 -2.13 -3.26
N GLN A 136 -22.04 -0.98 -3.93
CA GLN A 136 -21.16 -0.53 -5.02
C GLN A 136 -20.34 0.68 -4.57
N PHE A 137 -19.71 0.58 -3.40
CA PHE A 137 -19.08 1.71 -2.71
C PHE A 137 -17.55 1.76 -2.82
N SER A 138 -16.93 0.91 -3.65
CA SER A 138 -15.50 1.04 -3.96
C SER A 138 -15.19 2.36 -4.66
N PHE A 139 -13.94 2.83 -4.62
CA PHE A 139 -13.51 4.04 -5.33
C PHE A 139 -13.84 3.96 -6.83
N ASP A 140 -13.54 2.84 -7.49
CA ASP A 140 -13.88 2.61 -8.90
C ASP A 140 -15.40 2.63 -9.14
N SER A 141 -16.19 1.98 -8.28
CA SER A 141 -17.65 1.98 -8.42
C SER A 141 -18.25 3.37 -8.24
N ARG A 142 -17.70 4.19 -7.32
CA ARG A 142 -18.12 5.57 -7.10
C ARG A 142 -17.77 6.46 -8.29
N ILE A 143 -16.58 6.28 -8.89
CA ILE A 143 -16.18 6.95 -10.13
C ILE A 143 -17.14 6.61 -11.26
N GLU A 144 -17.38 5.32 -11.52
CA GLU A 144 -18.24 4.86 -12.62
C GLU A 144 -19.70 5.30 -12.45
N ASN A 145 -20.24 5.22 -11.24
CA ASN A 145 -21.60 5.72 -10.99
C ASN A 145 -21.69 7.25 -11.07
N PHE A 146 -20.60 7.97 -10.82
CA PHE A 146 -20.57 9.42 -10.94
C PHE A 146 -20.56 9.85 -12.41
N ASP A 147 -19.81 9.15 -13.26
CA ASP A 147 -19.86 9.36 -14.71
C ASP A 147 -21.28 9.14 -15.23
N LYS A 148 -21.96 8.06 -14.83
CA LYS A 148 -23.37 7.83 -15.20
C LYS A 148 -24.29 8.98 -14.79
N LEU A 149 -24.09 9.54 -13.59
CA LEU A 149 -24.85 10.73 -13.15
C LEU A 149 -24.55 11.92 -14.05
N ILE A 150 -23.28 12.18 -14.37
CA ILE A 150 -22.85 13.26 -15.26
C ILE A 150 -23.49 13.13 -16.65
N GLN A 151 -23.44 11.94 -17.26
CA GLN A 151 -24.04 11.69 -18.57
C GLN A 151 -25.56 11.90 -18.56
N LEU A 152 -26.24 11.43 -17.50
CA LEU A 152 -27.68 11.65 -17.35
C LEU A 152 -28.00 13.14 -17.29
N LEU A 153 -27.26 13.91 -16.49
CA LEU A 153 -27.47 15.36 -16.34
C LEU A 153 -27.12 16.14 -17.61
N ALA A 154 -26.06 15.74 -18.33
CA ALA A 154 -25.68 16.34 -19.60
C ALA A 154 -26.75 16.18 -20.69
N ALA A 155 -27.54 15.11 -20.63
CA ALA A 155 -28.66 14.88 -21.54
C ALA A 155 -29.91 15.73 -21.21
N GLN A 156 -29.95 16.43 -20.08
CA GLN A 156 -31.09 17.22 -19.66
C GLN A 156 -30.90 18.72 -19.93
N ALA A 157 -31.61 19.25 -20.93
CA ALA A 157 -31.60 20.68 -21.22
C ALA A 157 -32.08 21.55 -20.03
N GLY A 158 -32.94 20.99 -19.16
CA GLY A 158 -33.46 21.68 -17.98
C GLY A 158 -32.51 21.75 -16.78
N TYR A 159 -31.35 21.11 -16.84
CA TYR A 159 -30.33 21.15 -15.78
C TYR A 159 -29.31 22.26 -16.05
N THR A 160 -29.58 23.47 -15.55
CA THR A 160 -28.75 24.66 -15.76
C THR A 160 -28.37 25.36 -14.44
N PRO A 161 -27.58 24.71 -13.57
CA PRO A 161 -27.16 25.32 -12.31
C PRO A 161 -26.21 26.50 -12.53
N ASN A 162 -26.21 27.46 -11.61
CA ASN A 162 -25.36 28.65 -11.69
C ASN A 162 -23.99 28.42 -11.02
N GLU A 163 -23.96 27.58 -9.98
CA GLU A 163 -22.79 27.23 -9.22
C GLU A 163 -21.80 26.44 -10.09
N ALA A 164 -20.58 26.95 -10.23
CA ALA A 164 -19.59 26.40 -11.16
C ALA A 164 -19.29 24.91 -10.93
N GLU A 165 -19.27 24.49 -9.66
CA GLU A 165 -19.03 23.09 -9.26
C GLU A 165 -20.20 22.15 -9.60
N LEU A 166 -21.44 22.65 -9.66
CA LEU A 166 -22.63 21.83 -9.98
C LEU A 166 -22.90 21.75 -11.48
N LYS A 167 -22.32 22.65 -12.28
CA LYS A 167 -22.37 22.54 -13.75
C LYS A 167 -21.72 21.24 -14.21
N VAL A 168 -22.21 20.69 -15.33
CA VAL A 168 -21.67 19.47 -15.95
C VAL A 168 -20.14 19.52 -16.10
N THR A 169 -19.59 20.67 -16.49
CA THR A 169 -18.14 20.89 -16.59
C THR A 169 -17.40 20.80 -15.24
N GLY A 170 -18.02 21.31 -14.16
CA GLY A 170 -17.50 21.20 -12.79
C GLY A 170 -17.52 19.76 -12.31
N LEU A 171 -18.62 19.04 -12.58
CA LEU A 171 -18.74 17.61 -12.25
C LEU A 171 -17.70 16.76 -13.00
N GLN A 172 -17.49 17.03 -14.30
CA GLN A 172 -16.45 16.36 -15.11
C GLN A 172 -15.04 16.63 -14.59
N THR A 173 -14.78 17.84 -14.09
CA THR A 173 -13.51 18.21 -13.46
C THR A 173 -13.27 17.37 -12.20
N LEU A 174 -14.27 17.29 -11.31
CA LEU A 174 -14.18 16.44 -10.12
C LEU A 174 -14.00 14.96 -10.48
N HIS A 175 -14.76 14.46 -11.44
CA HIS A 175 -14.66 13.07 -11.92
C HIS A 175 -13.24 12.75 -12.42
N THR A 176 -12.64 13.66 -13.17
CA THR A 176 -11.27 13.54 -13.67
C THR A 176 -10.26 13.48 -12.51
N SER A 177 -10.41 14.36 -11.51
CA SER A 177 -9.58 14.35 -10.30
C SER A 177 -9.72 13.05 -9.50
N MET A 178 -10.93 12.52 -9.36
CA MET A 178 -11.19 11.23 -8.70
C MET A 178 -10.48 10.07 -9.44
N LYS A 179 -10.57 10.03 -10.78
CA LYS A 179 -9.86 9.04 -11.60
C LYS A 179 -8.35 9.13 -11.46
N ALA A 180 -7.82 10.35 -11.54
CA ALA A 180 -6.38 10.59 -11.42
C ALA A 180 -5.85 10.16 -10.04
N ALA A 181 -6.54 10.54 -8.96
CA ALA A 181 -6.14 10.17 -7.60
C ALA A 181 -6.22 8.66 -7.37
N ASN A 182 -7.24 7.98 -7.89
CA ASN A 182 -7.33 6.53 -7.76
C ASN A 182 -6.21 5.80 -8.53
N LEU A 183 -5.91 6.24 -9.75
CA LEU A 183 -4.79 5.72 -10.54
C LEU A 183 -3.44 5.97 -9.86
N ALA A 184 -3.25 7.14 -9.25
CA ALA A 184 -2.03 7.49 -8.53
C ALA A 184 -1.75 6.51 -7.37
N VAL A 185 -2.78 6.14 -6.59
CA VAL A 185 -2.64 5.15 -5.51
C VAL A 185 -2.22 3.78 -6.07
N THR A 186 -2.83 3.34 -7.16
CA THR A 186 -2.46 2.06 -7.82
C THR A 186 -1.00 2.07 -8.25
N ASN A 187 -0.55 3.12 -8.92
CA ASN A 187 0.83 3.25 -9.39
C ASN A 187 1.83 3.31 -8.21
N ALA A 188 1.51 4.08 -7.17
CA ALA A 188 2.36 4.19 -5.98
C ALA A 188 2.47 2.86 -5.22
N TYR A 189 1.37 2.10 -5.14
CA TYR A 189 1.40 0.76 -4.53
C TYR A 189 2.25 -0.21 -5.35
N THR A 190 2.15 -0.20 -6.68
CA THR A 190 3.01 -1.01 -7.55
C THR A 190 4.49 -0.69 -7.34
N ALA A 191 4.85 0.59 -7.23
CA ALA A 191 6.22 1.01 -6.93
C ALA A 191 6.69 0.49 -5.56
N LEU A 192 5.88 0.62 -4.51
CA LEU A 192 6.17 0.09 -3.18
C LEU A 192 6.34 -1.44 -3.18
N SER A 193 5.49 -2.15 -3.92
CA SER A 193 5.58 -3.60 -4.06
C SER A 193 6.89 -4.02 -4.73
N ASN A 194 7.27 -3.37 -5.83
CA ASN A 194 8.53 -3.62 -6.52
C ASN A 194 9.75 -3.34 -5.64
N ALA A 195 9.75 -2.23 -4.89
CA ALA A 195 10.82 -1.92 -3.94
C ALA A 195 10.98 -3.02 -2.87
N ARG A 196 9.85 -3.56 -2.37
CA ARG A 196 9.87 -4.68 -1.40
C ARG A 196 10.43 -5.96 -2.02
N ILE A 197 10.14 -6.25 -3.29
CA ILE A 197 10.71 -7.40 -4.02
C ILE A 197 12.23 -7.24 -4.13
N VAL A 198 12.71 -6.06 -4.55
CA VAL A 198 14.14 -5.77 -4.66
C VAL A 198 14.84 -5.94 -3.31
N ARG A 199 14.31 -5.34 -2.25
CA ARG A 199 14.84 -5.51 -0.88
C ARG A 199 14.86 -6.98 -0.45
N ASN A 200 13.79 -7.73 -0.71
CA ASN A 200 13.73 -9.14 -0.32
C ASN A 200 14.77 -9.97 -1.07
N LYS A 201 14.98 -9.72 -2.37
CA LYS A 201 16.06 -10.36 -3.13
C LYS A 201 17.43 -9.98 -2.56
N GLU A 202 17.63 -8.71 -2.26
CA GLU A 202 18.90 -8.20 -1.73
C GLU A 202 19.25 -8.84 -0.38
N LEU A 203 18.27 -9.02 0.51
CA LEU A 203 18.49 -9.59 1.83
C LEU A 203 18.47 -11.12 1.87
N TYR A 204 17.60 -11.76 1.08
CA TYR A 204 17.19 -13.15 1.30
C TYR A 204 17.36 -14.09 0.11
N ASP A 205 17.90 -13.62 -1.03
CA ASP A 205 18.26 -14.52 -2.13
C ASP A 205 19.10 -15.71 -1.62
N ALA A 206 18.81 -16.91 -2.13
CA ALA A 206 19.39 -18.14 -1.60
C ALA A 206 20.91 -18.19 -1.77
N ILE A 207 21.47 -17.54 -2.79
CA ILE A 207 22.88 -17.60 -3.15
C ILE A 207 23.56 -16.25 -2.88
N THR A 208 22.92 -15.15 -3.25
CA THR A 208 23.51 -13.81 -3.22
C THR A 208 22.94 -12.91 -2.14
N GLY A 209 21.97 -13.37 -1.36
CA GLY A 209 21.31 -12.58 -0.32
C GLY A 209 22.27 -12.24 0.82
N LEU A 210 22.07 -11.07 1.45
CA LEU A 210 22.88 -10.61 2.57
C LEU A 210 22.93 -11.65 3.70
N VAL A 211 21.80 -12.29 4.04
CA VAL A 211 21.76 -13.33 5.06
C VAL A 211 22.59 -14.55 4.67
N THR A 212 22.55 -14.97 3.39
CA THR A 212 23.39 -16.08 2.91
C THR A 212 24.87 -15.73 3.04
N ILE A 213 25.26 -14.55 2.55
CA ILE A 213 26.65 -14.08 2.61
C ILE A 213 27.13 -13.99 4.06
N ALA A 214 26.30 -13.49 4.98
CA ALA A 214 26.63 -13.42 6.40
C ALA A 214 26.94 -14.80 7.01
N LEU A 215 26.14 -15.81 6.68
CA LEU A 215 26.35 -17.19 7.14
C LEU A 215 27.62 -17.80 6.53
N GLU A 216 27.93 -17.49 5.28
CA GLU A 216 29.18 -17.90 4.64
C GLU A 216 30.41 -17.23 5.26
N VAL A 217 30.33 -15.94 5.63
CA VAL A 217 31.39 -15.26 6.39
C VAL A 217 31.65 -15.99 7.70
N LYS A 218 30.60 -16.34 8.46
CA LYS A 218 30.74 -17.12 9.69
C LYS A 218 31.41 -18.46 9.46
N ALA A 219 31.02 -19.17 8.40
CA ALA A 219 31.64 -20.45 8.05
C ALA A 219 33.12 -20.29 7.69
N TYR A 220 33.48 -19.24 6.95
CA TYR A 220 34.87 -18.93 6.60
C TYR A 220 35.72 -18.61 7.84
N VAL A 221 35.26 -17.71 8.71
CA VAL A 221 35.96 -17.36 9.97
C VAL A 221 36.10 -18.60 10.86
N LYS A 222 35.07 -19.45 10.94
CA LYS A 222 35.15 -20.74 11.65
C LYS A 222 36.24 -21.65 11.09
N SER A 223 36.38 -21.71 9.76
CA SER A 223 37.41 -22.52 9.10
C SER A 223 38.83 -21.97 9.31
N LEU A 224 38.95 -20.65 9.45
CA LEU A 224 40.23 -19.95 9.60
C LEU A 224 40.77 -20.03 11.02
N PHE A 225 39.95 -19.72 12.03
CA PHE A 225 40.39 -19.63 13.43
C PHE A 225 39.96 -20.84 14.28
N GLY A 226 39.01 -21.63 13.82
CA GLY A 226 38.47 -22.77 14.56
C GLY A 226 37.27 -22.40 15.46
N VAL A 227 36.50 -23.41 15.86
CA VAL A 227 35.23 -23.24 16.59
C VAL A 227 35.37 -22.67 18.01
N SER A 228 36.51 -22.88 18.66
CA SER A 228 36.77 -22.43 20.03
C SER A 228 37.50 -21.09 20.10
N SER A 229 37.79 -20.46 18.95
CA SER A 229 38.47 -19.17 18.87
C SER A 229 37.57 -18.03 19.37
N MET A 230 38.18 -16.99 19.94
CA MET A 230 37.44 -15.80 20.37
C MET A 230 36.87 -15.06 19.16
N GLU A 231 37.63 -15.01 18.06
CA GLU A 231 37.25 -14.41 16.78
C GLU A 231 35.97 -15.04 16.23
N TYR A 232 35.88 -16.39 16.20
CA TYR A 232 34.64 -17.02 15.78
C TYR A 232 33.48 -16.75 16.75
N GLN A 233 33.74 -16.74 18.05
CA GLN A 233 32.70 -16.51 19.06
C GLN A 233 32.04 -15.13 18.92
N GLU A 234 32.83 -14.08 18.65
CA GLU A 234 32.35 -12.70 18.43
C GLU A 234 31.25 -12.64 17.37
N ILE A 235 31.50 -13.22 16.19
CA ILE A 235 30.53 -13.16 15.09
C ILE A 235 29.47 -14.25 15.18
N SER A 236 29.73 -15.37 15.86
CA SER A 236 28.81 -16.50 15.92
C SER A 236 27.47 -16.11 16.56
N ALA A 237 27.50 -15.25 17.57
CA ALA A 237 26.33 -14.77 18.31
C ALA A 237 25.44 -13.80 17.52
N ILE A 238 25.98 -13.12 16.49
CA ILE A 238 25.25 -12.12 15.69
C ILE A 238 24.13 -12.79 14.89
N GLN A 239 22.86 -12.54 15.20
CA GLN A 239 21.76 -13.28 14.58
C GLN A 239 21.35 -12.72 13.22
N PHE A 240 21.02 -13.61 12.28
CA PHE A 240 20.38 -13.25 11.01
C PHE A 240 19.12 -14.09 10.84
N THR A 241 18.01 -13.45 10.52
CA THR A 241 16.71 -14.12 10.33
C THR A 241 16.23 -13.98 8.90
N ARG A 242 15.52 -14.99 8.40
CA ARG A 242 14.74 -14.90 7.16
C ARG A 242 13.26 -14.69 7.52
N PRO A 243 12.48 -14.01 6.67
CA PRO A 243 11.04 -13.84 6.87
C PRO A 243 10.28 -15.17 6.80
#